data_AF-A0A924HA54-F1
#
_entry.id   AF-A0A924HA54-F1
#
_cell.length_a   1.000
_cell.length_b   1.000
_cell.length_c   1.000
_cell.angle_alpha   90.00
_cell.angle_beta   90.00
_cell.angle_gamma   90.00
#
_symmetry.space_group_name_H-M   'P 1'
#
loop_
_entity.id
_entity.type
_entity.pdbx_description
1 polymer ?
#
loop_
_entity_poly.entity_id
_entity_poly.type
_entity_poly.pdbx_seq_one_letter_code
_entity_poly.pdbx_strand_id
1 'polypeptide(L)'
;MADYPTVDGEPMLSRVSCINPYLVEAGNFVVASRRTPLSNVPEAMYGSKPADGGHLLLSDDEKIALLALEPGARKFVRPLISADEFLNGKLRWCLWVKDAKTTELRALPLVRARMTKVAQFRKASSKAQTRDLADFPGSFAELRQPTASYIVIPRHSSEARFYIPLGFCKATEILSDSCTSVPNATLFHFGVLMSAMHMAWVRTVCGRIKSDYRYSNNIVYNNFPWPDLDKKSLLAQAMQARAAIEIAAQAVLDARETESGATLANLYNQPMPEKLLRAHRKLDTAVDIAYALGGGKKTWKTDAERVAYLFKLYEGLTSL
;
A
#
# COMPACT_ATOMS: atom_id res chain seq x y z
N MET A 1 14.53 24.76 -14.81
CA MET A 1 13.60 24.02 -13.94
C MET A 1 13.48 24.78 -12.63
N ALA A 2 12.29 24.82 -12.05
CA ALA A 2 12.05 25.41 -10.73
C ALA A 2 11.61 24.30 -9.79
N ASP A 3 12.31 24.14 -8.68
CA ASP A 3 11.97 23.20 -7.60
C ASP A 3 11.50 23.99 -6.38
N TYR A 4 10.50 23.48 -5.67
CA TYR A 4 9.86 24.14 -4.53
C TYR A 4 10.05 23.24 -3.30
N PRO A 5 11.00 23.56 -2.40
CA PRO A 5 11.20 22.79 -1.17
C PRO A 5 9.94 22.72 -0.29
N THR A 6 9.11 23.77 -0.36
CA THR A 6 7.77 23.85 0.22
C THR A 6 6.83 24.48 -0.82
N VAL A 7 5.55 24.09 -0.81
CA VAL A 7 4.56 24.56 -1.81
C VAL A 7 4.46 26.08 -1.89
N ASP A 8 4.58 26.77 -0.75
CA ASP A 8 4.52 28.23 -0.65
C ASP A 8 5.91 28.90 -0.56
N GLY A 9 6.98 28.15 -0.81
CA GLY A 9 8.36 28.63 -0.69
C GLY A 9 8.88 29.32 -1.96
N GLU A 10 10.01 30.03 -1.84
CA GLU A 10 10.72 30.58 -3.00
C GLU A 10 11.27 29.46 -3.90
N PRO A 11 11.16 29.59 -5.24
CA PRO A 11 11.65 28.57 -6.15
C PRO A 11 13.18 28.52 -6.18
N MET A 12 13.71 27.30 -6.13
CA MET A 12 15.10 27.02 -6.45
C MET A 12 15.24 26.82 -7.96
N LEU A 13 15.96 27.73 -8.63
CA LEU A 13 16.14 27.69 -10.07
C LEU A 13 17.40 26.92 -10.47
N SER A 14 17.25 25.99 -11.40
CA SER A 14 18.35 25.26 -12.01
C SER A 14 18.27 25.28 -13.54
N ARG A 15 19.43 25.42 -14.20
CA ARG A 15 19.55 25.24 -15.64
C ARG A 15 19.68 23.74 -15.93
N VAL A 16 18.80 23.23 -16.79
CA VAL A 16 18.70 21.82 -17.15
C VAL A 16 18.75 21.66 -18.66
N SER A 17 19.20 20.50 -19.11
CA SER A 17 19.32 20.15 -20.53
C SER A 17 17.96 19.87 -21.19
N CYS A 18 16.99 19.35 -20.44
CA CYS A 18 15.62 19.09 -20.87
C CYS A 18 14.64 19.18 -19.70
N ILE A 19 13.33 19.26 -20.01
CA ILE A 19 12.23 19.13 -19.05
C ILE A 19 11.22 18.16 -19.67
N ASN A 20 10.96 17.04 -19.00
CA ASN A 20 10.04 16.01 -19.48
C ASN A 20 8.57 16.29 -19.06
N PRO A 21 7.59 15.45 -19.44
CA PRO A 21 6.19 15.63 -19.06
C PRO A 21 5.89 15.63 -17.54
N TYR A 22 6.84 15.18 -16.72
CA TYR A 22 6.77 15.20 -15.26
C TYR A 22 7.52 16.40 -14.65
N LEU A 23 7.95 17.35 -15.47
CA LEU A 23 8.68 18.57 -15.07
C LEU A 23 10.04 18.31 -14.42
N VAL A 24 10.70 17.20 -14.77
CA VAL A 24 12.05 16.86 -14.30
C VAL A 24 13.02 16.72 -15.46
N GLU A 25 14.32 16.84 -15.16
CA GLU A 25 15.41 16.62 -16.12
C GLU A 25 15.64 15.11 -16.33
N ALA A 26 14.89 14.53 -17.26
CA ALA A 26 15.00 13.13 -17.69
C ALA A 26 14.55 12.96 -19.15
N GLY A 27 14.60 11.74 -19.67
CA GLY A 27 14.13 11.44 -21.02
C GLY A 27 12.65 11.78 -21.25
N ASN A 28 12.29 11.97 -22.52
CA ASN A 28 10.95 12.39 -22.93
C ASN A 28 10.00 11.20 -23.09
N PHE A 29 9.56 10.63 -21.97
CA PHE A 29 8.62 9.51 -21.93
C PHE A 29 7.53 9.71 -20.86
N VAL A 30 6.50 8.87 -20.92
CA VAL A 30 5.45 8.77 -19.89
C VAL A 30 5.44 7.35 -19.34
N VAL A 31 5.35 7.23 -18.01
CA VAL A 31 5.22 5.94 -17.33
C VAL A 31 3.86 5.32 -17.66
N ALA A 32 3.89 4.23 -18.42
CA ALA A 32 2.69 3.50 -18.82
C ALA A 32 2.13 2.61 -17.70
N SER A 33 0.82 2.36 -17.71
CA SER A 33 0.19 1.38 -16.83
C SER A 33 0.68 -0.03 -17.14
N ARG A 34 0.99 -0.80 -16.10
CA ARG A 34 1.51 -2.17 -16.23
C ARG A 34 0.86 -3.13 -15.26
N ARG A 35 0.68 -4.39 -15.67
CA ARG A 35 0.05 -5.44 -14.84
C ARG A 35 1.02 -6.18 -13.92
N THR A 36 2.27 -6.36 -14.34
CA THR A 36 3.33 -7.08 -13.59
C THR A 36 4.47 -6.13 -13.22
N PRO A 37 5.22 -6.37 -12.13
CA PRO A 37 6.37 -5.53 -11.78
C PRO A 37 7.49 -5.54 -12.82
N LEU A 38 8.22 -4.41 -12.93
CA LEU A 38 9.44 -4.29 -13.74
C LEU A 38 10.57 -5.15 -13.20
N SER A 39 10.70 -5.11 -11.88
CA SER A 39 11.77 -5.75 -11.13
C SER A 39 11.28 -7.10 -10.60
N ASN A 40 12.23 -7.99 -10.29
CA ASN A 40 11.94 -9.29 -9.71
C ASN A 40 11.54 -9.16 -8.23
N VAL A 41 10.29 -8.75 -7.98
CA VAL A 41 9.71 -8.54 -6.65
C VAL A 41 8.31 -9.16 -6.57
N PRO A 42 7.78 -9.45 -5.36
CA PRO A 42 6.44 -9.98 -5.21
C PRO A 42 5.37 -9.08 -5.86
N GLU A 43 4.33 -9.68 -6.42
CA GLU A 43 3.26 -8.91 -7.07
C GLU A 43 2.41 -8.15 -6.04
N ALA A 44 2.03 -6.92 -6.37
CA ALA A 44 1.07 -6.14 -5.61
C ALA A 44 -0.36 -6.33 -6.16
N MET A 45 -1.31 -6.62 -5.29
CA MET A 45 -2.71 -6.89 -5.63
C MET A 45 -3.65 -5.90 -4.94
N TYR A 46 -4.74 -5.51 -5.61
CA TYR A 46 -5.81 -4.77 -4.93
C TYR A 46 -6.46 -5.63 -3.85
N GLY A 47 -6.96 -4.99 -2.78
CA GLY A 47 -7.79 -5.65 -1.79
C GLY A 47 -9.13 -6.14 -2.36
N SER A 48 -9.85 -6.87 -1.51
CA SER A 48 -11.16 -7.44 -1.85
C SER A 48 -12.24 -6.38 -1.81
N LYS A 49 -13.12 -6.37 -2.82
CA LYS A 49 -14.20 -5.38 -2.95
C LYS A 49 -15.55 -5.99 -2.57
N PRO A 50 -16.24 -5.48 -1.53
CA PRO A 50 -17.52 -6.04 -1.08
C PRO A 50 -18.65 -5.85 -2.10
N ALA A 51 -18.87 -4.60 -2.55
CA ALA A 51 -20.05 -4.16 -3.31
C ALA A 51 -21.37 -4.71 -2.73
N ASP A 52 -21.60 -4.43 -1.46
CA ASP A 52 -22.57 -5.10 -0.59
C ASP A 52 -23.54 -4.13 0.11
N GLY A 53 -23.46 -2.83 -0.18
CA GLY A 53 -24.23 -1.79 0.52
C GLY A 53 -23.84 -1.64 1.99
N GLY A 54 -22.69 -2.16 2.41
CA GLY A 54 -22.25 -2.21 3.81
C GLY A 54 -22.90 -3.32 4.63
N HIS A 55 -23.70 -4.21 4.05
CA HIS A 55 -24.45 -5.21 4.80
C HIS A 55 -23.61 -6.41 5.29
N LEU A 56 -22.47 -6.69 4.67
CA LEU A 56 -21.48 -7.69 5.15
C LEU A 56 -20.46 -7.08 6.10
N LEU A 57 -20.44 -5.76 6.26
CA LEU A 57 -19.54 -5.06 7.16
C LEU A 57 -20.22 -4.83 8.51
N LEU A 58 -19.42 -4.85 9.58
CA LEU A 58 -19.89 -4.71 10.95
C LEU A 58 -18.98 -3.75 11.71
N SER A 59 -19.58 -2.84 12.47
CA SER A 59 -18.89 -2.19 13.59
C SER A 59 -18.58 -3.19 14.71
N ASP A 60 -17.82 -2.77 15.72
CA ASP A 60 -17.56 -3.63 16.87
C ASP A 60 -18.84 -3.95 17.66
N ASP A 61 -19.73 -2.96 17.84
CA ASP A 61 -21.02 -3.15 18.49
C ASP A 61 -21.94 -4.09 17.70
N GLU A 62 -22.01 -3.93 16.37
CA GLU A 62 -22.79 -4.82 15.51
C GLU A 62 -22.27 -6.26 15.56
N LYS A 63 -20.95 -6.44 15.62
CA LYS A 63 -20.33 -7.75 15.83
C LYS A 63 -20.73 -8.34 17.18
N ILE A 64 -20.63 -7.57 18.26
CA ILE A 64 -20.98 -8.04 19.61
C ILE A 64 -22.46 -8.47 19.65
N ALA A 65 -23.37 -7.62 19.16
CA ALA A 65 -24.79 -7.90 19.11
C ALA A 65 -25.11 -9.15 18.27
N LEU A 66 -24.48 -9.28 17.09
CA LEU A 66 -24.66 -10.46 16.23
C LEU A 66 -24.21 -11.73 16.94
N LEU A 67 -23.04 -11.72 17.60
CA LEU A 67 -22.49 -12.92 18.24
C LEU A 67 -23.20 -13.31 19.54
N ALA A 68 -23.89 -12.36 20.19
CA ALA A 68 -24.76 -12.66 21.32
C ALA A 68 -26.00 -13.44 20.90
N LEU A 69 -26.59 -13.08 19.76
CA LEU A 69 -27.79 -13.72 19.21
C LEU A 69 -27.47 -14.98 18.38
N GLU A 70 -26.35 -14.98 17.66
CA GLU A 70 -25.90 -16.07 16.80
C GLU A 70 -24.44 -16.45 17.06
N PRO A 71 -24.14 -17.15 18.17
CA PRO A 71 -22.77 -17.55 18.50
C PRO A 71 -22.08 -18.37 17.39
N GLY A 72 -22.85 -19.14 16.62
CA GLY A 72 -22.37 -19.93 15.48
C GLY A 72 -21.76 -19.10 14.33
N ALA A 73 -22.07 -17.79 14.26
CA ALA A 73 -21.52 -16.89 13.26
C ALA A 73 -20.03 -16.55 13.52
N ARG A 74 -19.51 -16.81 14.73
CA ARG A 74 -18.15 -16.43 15.15
C ARG A 74 -17.05 -16.86 14.17
N LYS A 75 -17.17 -18.06 13.59
CA LYS A 75 -16.18 -18.58 12.61
C LYS A 75 -16.16 -17.83 11.27
N PHE A 76 -17.22 -17.08 10.96
CA PHE A 76 -17.36 -16.29 9.74
C PHE A 76 -17.04 -14.81 9.95
N VAL A 77 -16.91 -14.35 11.18
CA VAL A 77 -16.50 -12.97 11.47
C VAL A 77 -14.99 -12.86 11.38
N ARG A 78 -14.50 -11.97 10.51
CA ARG A 78 -13.07 -11.67 10.35
C ARG A 78 -12.81 -10.18 10.51
N PRO A 79 -11.63 -9.76 11.02
CA PRO A 79 -11.22 -8.37 10.97
C PRO A 79 -11.20 -7.87 9.53
N LEU A 80 -11.63 -6.64 9.30
CA LEU A 80 -11.56 -5.96 8.01
C LEU A 80 -10.55 -4.82 8.10
N ILE A 81 -9.56 -4.83 7.21
CA ILE A 81 -8.54 -3.80 7.11
C ILE A 81 -8.83 -2.95 5.87
N SER A 82 -9.31 -1.74 6.07
CA SER A 82 -9.35 -0.69 5.04
C SER A 82 -8.27 0.36 5.32
N ALA A 83 -8.11 1.33 4.42
CA ALA A 83 -7.17 2.42 4.64
C ALA A 83 -7.47 3.21 5.94
N ASP A 84 -8.75 3.42 6.26
CA ASP A 84 -9.15 4.16 7.46
C ASP A 84 -8.89 3.34 8.73
N GLU A 85 -9.27 2.06 8.74
CA GLU A 85 -8.98 1.16 9.86
C GLU A 85 -7.48 1.01 10.11
N PHE A 86 -6.70 0.81 9.04
CA PHE A 86 -5.25 0.64 9.13
C PHE A 86 -4.54 1.90 9.64
N LEU A 87 -4.89 3.07 9.09
CA LEU A 87 -4.23 4.32 9.46
C LEU A 87 -4.65 4.82 10.84
N ASN A 88 -5.92 4.67 11.21
CA ASN A 88 -6.50 5.27 12.41
C ASN A 88 -6.73 4.26 13.55
N GLY A 89 -6.27 3.01 13.41
CA GLY A 89 -6.40 1.99 14.45
C GLY A 89 -7.85 1.64 14.81
N LYS A 90 -8.79 1.83 13.85
CA LYS A 90 -10.22 1.55 14.07
C LYS A 90 -10.49 0.06 13.94
N LEU A 91 -11.47 -0.42 14.70
CA LEU A 91 -11.94 -1.80 14.63
C LEU A 91 -13.11 -1.91 13.66
N ARG A 92 -12.98 -2.79 12.68
CA ARG A 92 -14.07 -3.14 11.76
C ARG A 92 -14.01 -4.61 11.41
N TRP A 93 -15.16 -5.18 11.14
CA TRP A 93 -15.30 -6.61 10.89
C TRP A 93 -16.11 -6.85 9.62
N CYS A 94 -15.98 -8.04 9.05
CA CYS A 94 -16.83 -8.49 7.97
C CYS A 94 -17.30 -9.93 8.17
N LEU A 95 -18.45 -10.24 7.57
CA LEU A 95 -18.94 -11.59 7.37
C LEU A 95 -18.24 -12.20 6.14
N TRP A 96 -17.29 -13.09 6.41
CA TRP A 96 -16.51 -13.82 5.41
C TRP A 96 -17.01 -15.26 5.29
N VAL A 97 -18.06 -15.46 4.48
CA VAL A 97 -18.78 -16.74 4.35
C VAL A 97 -18.48 -17.49 3.04
N LYS A 98 -17.37 -17.16 2.35
CA LYS A 98 -17.06 -17.71 1.02
C LYS A 98 -17.03 -19.25 0.96
N ASP A 99 -16.60 -19.89 2.06
CA ASP A 99 -16.46 -21.35 2.18
C ASP A 99 -17.53 -21.97 3.11
N ALA A 100 -18.58 -21.20 3.46
CA ALA A 100 -19.61 -21.67 4.38
C ALA A 100 -20.52 -22.71 3.73
N LYS A 101 -20.79 -23.81 4.44
CA LYS A 101 -21.75 -24.81 3.98
C LYS A 101 -23.17 -24.27 4.12
N THR A 102 -24.05 -24.67 3.20
CA THR A 102 -25.47 -24.29 3.24
C THR A 102 -26.14 -24.63 4.57
N THR A 103 -25.80 -25.78 5.17
CA THR A 103 -26.33 -26.21 6.47
C THR A 103 -25.91 -25.26 7.60
N GLU A 104 -24.69 -24.75 7.57
CA GLU A 104 -24.20 -23.78 8.55
C GLU A 104 -24.92 -22.44 8.40
N LEU A 105 -25.09 -21.96 7.17
CA LEU A 105 -25.79 -20.70 6.91
C LEU A 105 -27.29 -20.78 7.25
N ARG A 106 -27.94 -21.93 7.04
CA ARG A 106 -29.36 -22.13 7.42
C ARG A 106 -29.60 -21.92 8.92
N ALA A 107 -28.61 -22.25 9.76
CA ALA A 107 -28.66 -22.06 11.20
C ALA A 107 -28.36 -20.61 11.65
N LEU A 108 -28.11 -19.68 10.73
CA LEU A 108 -27.75 -18.29 11.01
C LEU A 108 -28.72 -17.30 10.34
N PRO A 109 -29.99 -17.21 10.83
CA PRO A 109 -31.00 -16.33 10.24
C PRO A 109 -30.61 -14.84 10.11
N LEU A 110 -29.87 -14.25 11.05
CA LEU A 110 -29.41 -12.86 11.01
C LEU A 110 -28.31 -12.65 9.97
N VAL A 111 -27.37 -13.59 9.84
CA VAL A 111 -26.39 -13.59 8.74
C VAL A 111 -27.11 -13.68 7.39
N ARG A 112 -28.11 -14.56 7.26
CA ARG A 112 -28.92 -14.68 6.03
C ARG A 112 -29.74 -13.44 5.73
N ALA A 113 -30.25 -12.75 6.76
CA ALA A 113 -30.95 -11.49 6.59
C ALA A 113 -30.03 -10.41 6.00
N ARG A 114 -28.78 -10.33 6.47
CA ARG A 114 -27.75 -9.45 5.87
C ARG A 114 -27.46 -9.82 4.41
N MET A 115 -27.29 -11.11 4.10
CA MET A 115 -27.12 -11.58 2.72
C MET A 115 -28.33 -11.21 1.83
N THR A 116 -29.55 -11.27 2.35
CA THR A 116 -30.74 -10.87 1.61
C THR A 116 -30.69 -9.39 1.23
N LYS A 117 -30.25 -8.53 2.16
CA LYS A 117 -30.05 -7.08 1.88
C LYS A 117 -28.95 -6.85 0.85
N VAL A 118 -27.86 -7.62 0.86
CA VAL A 118 -26.83 -7.58 -0.20
C VAL A 118 -27.44 -7.91 -1.57
N ALA A 119 -28.23 -8.98 -1.67
CA ALA A 119 -28.88 -9.36 -2.92
C ALA A 119 -29.79 -8.25 -3.44
N GLN A 120 -30.59 -7.64 -2.57
CA GLN A 120 -31.47 -6.52 -2.92
C GLN A 120 -30.68 -5.30 -3.42
N PHE A 121 -29.63 -4.90 -2.69
CA PHE A 121 -28.73 -3.82 -3.10
C PHE A 121 -28.11 -4.07 -4.48
N ARG A 122 -27.60 -5.28 -4.71
CA ARG A 122 -26.96 -5.67 -5.97
C ARG A 122 -27.93 -5.69 -7.15
N LYS A 123 -29.15 -6.22 -6.96
CA LYS A 123 -30.22 -6.21 -8.00
C LYS A 123 -30.61 -4.81 -8.44
N ALA A 124 -30.57 -3.84 -7.52
CA ALA A 124 -30.86 -2.44 -7.82
C ALA A 124 -29.72 -1.70 -8.55
N SER A 125 -28.57 -2.33 -8.78
CA SER A 125 -27.41 -1.66 -9.41
C SER A 125 -27.61 -1.38 -10.90
N SER A 126 -27.13 -0.23 -11.36
CA SER A 126 -27.05 0.09 -12.80
C SER A 126 -26.03 -0.77 -13.55
N LYS A 127 -25.02 -1.33 -12.86
CA LYS A 127 -23.97 -2.15 -13.46
C LYS A 127 -24.42 -3.61 -13.60
N ALA A 128 -24.41 -4.15 -14.82
CA ALA A 128 -24.81 -5.53 -15.11
C ALA A 128 -24.07 -6.56 -14.24
N GLN A 129 -22.74 -6.49 -14.23
CA GLN A 129 -21.90 -7.38 -13.41
C GLN A 129 -22.25 -7.33 -11.91
N THR A 130 -22.69 -6.18 -11.39
CA THR A 130 -23.11 -6.08 -9.98
C THR A 130 -24.47 -6.73 -9.75
N ARG A 131 -25.40 -6.65 -10.71
CA ARG A 131 -26.70 -7.34 -10.64
C ARG A 131 -26.52 -8.86 -10.67
N ASP A 132 -25.63 -9.37 -11.52
CA ASP A 132 -25.35 -10.81 -11.63
C ASP A 132 -24.82 -11.38 -10.29
N LEU A 133 -24.05 -10.59 -9.55
CA LEU A 133 -23.54 -10.95 -8.21
C LEU A 133 -24.62 -10.99 -7.12
N ALA A 134 -25.87 -10.61 -7.41
CA ALA A 134 -26.96 -10.74 -6.45
C ALA A 134 -27.31 -12.19 -6.12
N ASP A 135 -26.98 -13.13 -7.02
CA ASP A 135 -27.17 -14.57 -6.81
C ASP A 135 -26.12 -15.17 -5.86
N PHE A 136 -25.03 -14.43 -5.60
CA PHE A 136 -23.95 -14.80 -4.68
C PHE A 136 -23.77 -13.79 -3.53
N PRO A 137 -24.80 -13.53 -2.71
CA PRO A 137 -24.81 -12.41 -1.77
C PRO A 137 -23.89 -12.60 -0.54
N GLY A 138 -23.39 -13.81 -0.31
CA GLY A 138 -22.42 -14.09 0.76
C GLY A 138 -20.97 -13.79 0.40
N SER A 139 -20.68 -13.63 -0.89
CA SER A 139 -19.32 -13.38 -1.38
C SER A 139 -19.13 -11.90 -1.69
N PHE A 140 -17.92 -11.40 -1.44
CA PHE A 140 -17.50 -10.10 -1.95
C PHE A 140 -17.49 -10.14 -3.49
N ALA A 141 -17.74 -9.00 -4.12
CA ALA A 141 -17.77 -8.90 -5.58
C ALA A 141 -16.42 -9.22 -6.23
N GLU A 142 -15.32 -8.83 -5.58
CA GLU A 142 -13.97 -9.16 -6.04
C GLU A 142 -13.20 -9.77 -4.85
N LEU A 143 -12.90 -11.06 -4.93
CA LEU A 143 -12.18 -11.81 -3.89
C LEU A 143 -10.68 -11.82 -4.24
N ARG A 144 -9.88 -11.05 -3.50
CA ARG A 144 -8.42 -10.94 -3.72
C ARG A 144 -7.60 -11.14 -2.45
N GLN A 145 -8.23 -11.68 -1.40
CA GLN A 145 -7.58 -11.89 -0.12
C GLN A 145 -6.37 -12.83 -0.26
N PRO A 146 -5.16 -12.42 0.16
CA PRO A 146 -4.00 -13.29 0.19
C PRO A 146 -4.15 -14.48 1.13
N THR A 147 -3.48 -15.58 0.83
CA THR A 147 -3.43 -16.78 1.67
C THR A 147 -2.27 -16.75 2.70
N ALA A 148 -1.31 -15.86 2.53
CA ALA A 148 -0.19 -15.62 3.43
C ALA A 148 -0.25 -14.21 4.03
N SER A 149 0.59 -13.93 5.03
CA SER A 149 0.80 -12.57 5.52
C SER A 149 1.27 -11.66 4.39
N TYR A 150 0.91 -10.39 4.47
CA TYR A 150 1.12 -9.42 3.40
C TYR A 150 1.48 -8.05 3.95
N ILE A 151 2.20 -7.26 3.16
CA ILE A 151 2.30 -5.81 3.40
C ILE A 151 1.01 -5.16 2.94
N VAL A 152 0.43 -4.29 3.76
CA VAL A 152 -0.69 -3.42 3.38
C VAL A 152 -0.18 -2.04 2.99
N ILE A 153 -0.71 -1.53 1.88
CA ILE A 153 -0.45 -0.20 1.33
C ILE A 153 -1.80 0.53 1.20
N PRO A 154 -2.06 1.58 2.00
CA PRO A 154 -3.22 2.44 1.82
C PRO A 154 -3.19 3.09 0.44
N ARG A 155 -4.31 3.04 -0.30
CA ARG A 155 -4.38 3.67 -1.62
C ARG A 155 -4.59 5.16 -1.56
N HIS A 156 -5.14 5.66 -0.46
CA HIS A 156 -5.39 7.07 -0.23
C HIS A 156 -4.64 7.48 1.02
N SER A 157 -3.77 8.47 0.89
CA SER A 157 -3.03 9.04 2.00
C SER A 157 -2.80 10.53 1.76
N SER A 158 -2.81 11.29 2.85
CA SER A 158 -2.55 12.73 2.80
C SER A 158 -1.19 13.03 2.17
N GLU A 159 -1.15 14.06 1.32
CA GLU A 159 0.10 14.58 0.76
C GLU A 159 1.06 15.17 1.81
N ALA A 160 0.53 15.57 2.98
CA ALA A 160 1.31 16.19 4.04
C ALA A 160 2.25 15.20 4.74
N ARG A 161 2.03 13.88 4.54
CA ARG A 161 2.88 12.83 5.10
C ARG A 161 4.15 12.66 4.28
N PHE A 162 5.29 12.68 4.96
CA PHE A 162 6.57 12.37 4.32
C PHE A 162 6.61 10.93 3.77
N TYR A 163 5.96 9.98 4.44
CA TYR A 163 5.85 8.60 3.98
C TYR A 163 4.39 8.15 4.03
N ILE A 164 3.95 7.36 3.05
CA ILE A 164 2.68 6.63 3.14
C ILE A 164 2.89 5.51 4.18
N PRO A 165 2.14 5.48 5.29
CA PRO A 165 2.33 4.45 6.30
C PRO A 165 1.95 3.08 5.73
N LEU A 166 2.92 2.16 5.71
CA LEU A 166 2.74 0.76 5.35
C LEU A 166 2.89 -0.12 6.59
N GLY A 167 2.45 -1.37 6.54
CA GLY A 167 2.65 -2.33 7.63
C GLY A 167 2.36 -3.76 7.21
N PHE A 168 2.45 -4.69 8.15
CA PHE A 168 2.18 -6.12 7.92
C PHE A 168 0.81 -6.51 8.49
N CYS A 169 0.07 -7.31 7.73
CA CYS A 169 -1.19 -7.91 8.12
C CYS A 169 -1.17 -9.43 7.90
N LYS A 170 -1.99 -10.15 8.66
CA LYS A 170 -2.14 -11.61 8.60
C LYS A 170 -3.14 -12.00 7.51
N ALA A 171 -3.02 -13.21 6.97
CA ALA A 171 -3.97 -13.76 6.00
C ALA A 171 -5.44 -13.78 6.51
N THR A 172 -5.63 -13.85 7.83
CA THR A 172 -6.95 -13.85 8.48
C THR A 172 -7.61 -12.47 8.59
N GLU A 173 -6.87 -11.40 8.31
CA GLU A 173 -7.35 -10.02 8.31
C GLU A 173 -7.73 -9.66 6.86
N ILE A 174 -9.02 -9.47 6.61
CA ILE A 174 -9.55 -9.30 5.25
C ILE A 174 -9.24 -7.88 4.75
N LEU A 175 -8.50 -7.78 3.65
CA LEU A 175 -8.11 -6.51 3.07
C LEU A 175 -9.23 -5.94 2.18
N SER A 176 -9.61 -4.69 2.41
CA SER A 176 -10.53 -3.92 1.55
C SER A 176 -9.79 -3.35 0.32
N ASP A 177 -10.54 -3.14 -0.77
CA ASP A 177 -10.12 -2.49 -2.02
C ASP A 177 -9.62 -1.04 -1.88
N SER A 178 -9.80 -0.42 -0.71
CA SER A 178 -9.14 0.84 -0.33
C SER A 178 -7.64 0.70 -0.06
N CYS A 179 -7.14 -0.54 -0.03
CA CYS A 179 -5.73 -0.88 0.14
C CYS A 179 -5.23 -1.79 -1.01
N THR A 180 -3.90 -1.90 -1.06
CA THR A 180 -3.15 -2.83 -1.89
C THR A 180 -2.36 -3.77 -0.99
N SER A 181 -2.36 -5.06 -1.27
CA SER A 181 -1.53 -6.07 -0.60
C SER A 181 -0.29 -6.38 -1.41
N VAL A 182 0.84 -6.63 -0.73
CA VAL A 182 2.00 -7.32 -1.30
C VAL A 182 2.22 -8.61 -0.50
N PRO A 183 1.64 -9.75 -0.92
CA PRO A 183 1.86 -11.03 -0.26
C PRO A 183 3.32 -11.50 -0.40
N ASN A 184 3.75 -12.37 0.52
CA ASN A 184 5.10 -12.96 0.52
C ASN A 184 6.24 -11.91 0.56
N ALA A 185 5.91 -10.68 0.94
CA ALA A 185 6.89 -9.62 1.10
C ALA A 185 7.69 -9.82 2.39
N THR A 186 8.95 -9.42 2.32
CA THR A 186 9.92 -9.49 3.43
C THR A 186 10.17 -8.09 4.01
N LEU A 187 10.93 -8.01 5.12
CA LEU A 187 11.38 -6.73 5.67
C LEU A 187 12.18 -5.89 4.67
N PHE A 188 12.91 -6.51 3.75
CA PHE A 188 13.59 -5.80 2.65
C PHE A 188 12.58 -5.03 1.79
N HIS A 189 11.50 -5.69 1.37
CA HIS A 189 10.46 -5.07 0.54
C HIS A 189 9.79 -3.93 1.28
N PHE A 190 9.44 -4.14 2.56
CA PHE A 190 8.90 -3.09 3.41
C PHE A 190 9.86 -1.90 3.53
N GLY A 191 11.15 -2.15 3.77
CA GLY A 191 12.16 -1.12 3.94
C GLY A 191 12.32 -0.25 2.69
N VAL A 192 12.41 -0.87 1.51
CA VAL A 192 12.50 -0.11 0.25
C VAL A 192 11.21 0.69 0.01
N LEU A 193 10.03 0.11 0.22
CA LEU A 193 8.76 0.83 0.01
C LEU A 193 8.52 1.97 1.02
N MET A 194 9.10 1.87 2.23
CA MET A 194 9.07 2.91 3.26
C MET A 194 10.22 3.91 3.13
N SER A 195 10.94 3.95 2.00
CA SER A 195 12.06 4.88 1.80
C SER A 195 11.65 6.19 1.11
N ALA A 196 12.47 7.22 1.30
CA ALA A 196 12.40 8.49 0.58
C ALA A 196 12.56 8.28 -0.94
N MET A 197 13.32 7.25 -1.37
CA MET A 197 13.43 6.89 -2.78
C MET A 197 12.10 6.45 -3.37
N HIS A 198 11.37 5.57 -2.67
CA HIS A 198 10.05 5.17 -3.12
C HIS A 198 9.05 6.33 -3.03
N MET A 199 9.13 7.17 -1.99
CA MET A 199 8.25 8.33 -1.88
C MET A 199 8.49 9.38 -2.97
N ALA A 200 9.73 9.62 -3.40
CA ALA A 200 10.03 10.51 -4.53
C ALA A 200 9.38 9.99 -5.82
N TRP A 201 9.43 8.67 -6.05
CA TRP A 201 8.70 8.02 -7.15
C TRP A 201 7.18 8.23 -7.04
N VAL A 202 6.60 7.92 -5.88
CA VAL A 202 5.16 8.08 -5.60
C VAL A 202 4.72 9.51 -5.89
N ARG A 203 5.40 10.52 -5.34
CA ARG A 203 5.00 11.93 -5.49
C ARG A 203 4.94 12.38 -6.95
N THR A 204 5.82 11.83 -7.78
CA THR A 204 5.96 12.17 -9.19
C THR A 204 4.95 11.44 -10.08
N VAL A 205 4.80 10.11 -9.91
CA VAL A 205 4.07 9.29 -10.89
C VAL A 205 2.67 8.90 -10.45
N CYS A 206 2.34 8.95 -9.16
CA CYS A 206 1.02 8.53 -8.71
C CYS A 206 -0.07 9.51 -9.15
N GLY A 207 -1.29 8.99 -9.32
CA GLY A 207 -2.45 9.85 -9.45
C GLY A 207 -2.72 10.61 -8.14
N ARG A 208 -3.53 11.65 -8.20
CA ARG A 208 -3.98 12.40 -7.02
C ARG A 208 -5.50 12.43 -6.90
N ILE A 209 -6.02 12.55 -5.68
CA ILE A 209 -7.41 12.95 -5.43
C ILE A 209 -7.35 14.33 -4.82
N LYS A 210 -7.73 15.36 -5.58
CA LYS A 210 -7.29 16.73 -5.32
C LYS A 210 -5.76 16.74 -5.28
N SER A 211 -5.16 16.88 -4.11
CA SER A 211 -3.72 16.84 -3.93
C SER A 211 -3.24 15.56 -3.21
N ASP A 212 -4.13 14.77 -2.61
CA ASP A 212 -3.77 13.60 -1.81
C ASP A 212 -3.24 12.47 -2.70
N TYR A 213 -2.33 11.65 -2.17
CA TYR A 213 -1.76 10.53 -2.90
C TYR A 213 -2.82 9.47 -3.21
N ARG A 214 -2.86 9.06 -4.48
CA ARG A 214 -3.61 7.89 -4.93
C ARG A 214 -2.66 6.79 -5.40
N TYR A 215 -2.27 5.93 -4.47
CA TYR A 215 -1.40 4.79 -4.77
C TYR A 215 -2.08 3.80 -5.72
N SER A 216 -1.30 3.33 -6.69
CA SER A 216 -1.72 2.38 -7.71
C SER A 216 -0.62 1.35 -7.91
N ASN A 217 -0.95 0.07 -7.78
CA ASN A 217 0.00 -0.99 -8.14
C ASN A 217 0.42 -0.87 -9.62
N ASN A 218 -0.51 -0.61 -10.53
CA ASN A 218 -0.23 -0.59 -11.97
C ASN A 218 0.59 0.61 -12.46
N ILE A 219 0.62 1.71 -11.70
CA ILE A 219 1.35 2.93 -12.08
C ILE A 219 2.59 3.11 -11.20
N VAL A 220 2.46 2.92 -9.89
CA VAL A 220 3.53 3.17 -8.93
C VAL A 220 4.36 1.91 -8.73
N TYR A 221 3.81 0.89 -8.07
CA TYR A 221 4.56 -0.29 -7.64
C TYR A 221 5.17 -1.06 -8.81
N ASN A 222 4.38 -1.35 -9.84
CA ASN A 222 4.78 -2.18 -10.96
C ASN A 222 5.81 -1.49 -11.88
N ASN A 223 5.87 -0.15 -11.87
CA ASN A 223 6.86 0.60 -12.64
C ASN A 223 8.04 1.07 -11.79
N PHE A 224 8.01 0.90 -10.46
CA PHE A 224 9.07 1.36 -9.59
C PHE A 224 10.37 0.60 -9.89
N PRO A 225 11.46 1.29 -10.28
CA PRO A 225 12.75 0.64 -10.52
C PRO A 225 13.42 0.33 -9.18
N TRP A 226 13.33 -0.91 -8.71
CA TRP A 226 13.94 -1.35 -7.45
C TRP A 226 15.48 -1.32 -7.52
N PRO A 227 16.19 -1.22 -6.39
CA PRO A 227 17.65 -1.31 -6.39
C PRO A 227 18.08 -2.68 -6.94
N ASP A 228 18.92 -2.68 -7.97
CA ASP A 228 19.44 -3.90 -8.59
C ASP A 228 20.59 -4.48 -7.74
N LEU A 229 20.24 -5.47 -6.93
CA LEU A 229 21.16 -6.17 -6.03
C LEU A 229 21.51 -7.58 -6.53
N ASP A 230 21.08 -7.98 -7.73
CA ASP A 230 21.26 -9.34 -8.26
C ASP A 230 22.52 -9.47 -9.14
N LYS A 231 23.31 -8.39 -9.27
CA LYS A 231 24.58 -8.40 -10.00
C LYS A 231 25.57 -9.35 -9.30
N LYS A 232 25.84 -10.51 -9.94
CA LYS A 232 26.72 -11.57 -9.42
C LYS A 232 28.09 -11.08 -8.95
N SER A 233 28.67 -10.07 -9.61
CA SER A 233 29.97 -9.49 -9.24
C SER A 233 29.96 -8.76 -7.89
N LEU A 234 28.80 -8.45 -7.32
CA LEU A 234 28.64 -7.67 -6.08
C LEU A 234 27.85 -8.43 -5.00
N LEU A 235 27.68 -9.75 -5.12
CA LEU A 235 26.75 -10.52 -4.28
C LEU A 235 26.95 -10.30 -2.78
N ALA A 236 28.18 -10.26 -2.28
CA ALA A 236 28.45 -10.03 -0.86
C ALA A 236 28.00 -8.64 -0.38
N GLN A 237 28.24 -7.60 -1.19
CA GLN A 237 27.82 -6.22 -0.90
C GLN A 237 26.31 -6.07 -1.00
N ALA A 238 25.69 -6.76 -1.97
CA ALA A 238 24.25 -6.84 -2.12
C ALA A 238 23.57 -7.49 -0.90
N MET A 239 24.12 -8.60 -0.40
CA MET A 239 23.63 -9.24 0.83
C MET A 239 23.75 -8.32 2.05
N GLN A 240 24.88 -7.61 2.19
CA GLN A 240 25.06 -6.64 3.26
C GLN A 240 24.08 -5.46 3.17
N ALA A 241 23.86 -4.92 1.97
CA ALA A 241 22.90 -3.85 1.75
C ALA A 241 21.47 -4.32 2.06
N ARG A 242 21.09 -5.53 1.65
CA ARG A 242 19.80 -6.13 1.98
C ARG A 242 19.60 -6.27 3.49
N ALA A 243 20.58 -6.81 4.20
CA ALA A 243 20.54 -6.95 5.65
C ALA A 243 20.45 -5.58 6.35
N ALA A 244 21.20 -4.57 5.88
CA ALA A 244 21.14 -3.22 6.43
C ALA A 244 19.74 -2.60 6.28
N ILE A 245 19.10 -2.80 5.12
CA ILE A 245 17.72 -2.36 4.89
C ILE A 245 16.75 -3.10 5.82
N GLU A 246 16.89 -4.42 5.98
CA GLU A 246 16.03 -5.22 6.85
C GLU A 246 16.15 -4.79 8.33
N ILE A 247 17.37 -4.53 8.81
CA ILE A 247 17.62 -4.02 10.17
C ILE A 247 17.00 -2.63 10.35
N ALA A 248 17.18 -1.72 9.39
CA ALA A 248 16.61 -0.38 9.47
C ALA A 248 15.08 -0.38 9.37
N ALA A 249 14.52 -1.27 8.55
CA ALA A 249 13.08 -1.52 8.44
C ALA A 249 12.50 -1.99 9.77
N GLN A 250 13.16 -2.94 10.45
CA GLN A 250 12.74 -3.39 11.76
C GLN A 250 12.79 -2.24 12.78
N ALA A 251 13.85 -1.42 12.77
CA ALA A 251 13.94 -0.26 13.65
C ALA A 251 12.81 0.76 13.42
N VAL A 252 12.27 0.89 12.19
CA VAL A 252 11.07 1.69 11.91
C VAL A 252 9.82 1.09 12.55
N LEU A 253 9.68 -0.25 12.54
CA LEU A 253 8.58 -0.93 13.22
C LEU A 253 8.70 -0.77 14.74
N ASP A 254 9.87 -1.05 15.31
CA ASP A 254 10.13 -0.93 16.74
C ASP A 254 9.88 0.50 17.24
N ALA A 255 10.29 1.52 16.47
CA ALA A 255 10.04 2.92 16.83
C ALA A 255 8.54 3.25 16.92
N ARG A 256 7.69 2.64 16.07
CA ARG A 256 6.23 2.82 16.17
C ARG A 256 5.69 2.23 17.47
N GLU A 257 6.23 1.09 17.91
CA GLU A 257 5.79 0.41 19.14
C GLU A 257 6.14 1.19 20.42
N THR A 258 7.15 2.07 20.36
CA THR A 258 7.51 2.90 21.53
C THR A 258 6.47 3.98 21.88
N GLU A 259 5.55 4.28 20.97
CA GLU A 259 4.51 5.31 21.10
C GLU A 259 3.14 4.65 21.32
N SER A 260 2.96 4.04 22.51
CA SER A 260 1.75 3.27 22.84
C SER A 260 0.46 4.10 22.68
N GLY A 261 -0.54 3.52 22.00
CA GLY A 261 -1.83 4.15 21.74
C GLY A 261 -1.86 5.16 20.59
N ALA A 262 -0.72 5.49 19.98
CA ALA A 262 -0.68 6.34 18.80
C ALA A 262 -1.10 5.56 17.52
N THR A 263 -1.92 6.18 16.69
CA THR A 263 -2.29 5.62 15.38
C THR A 263 -1.18 5.89 14.35
N LEU A 264 -1.13 5.12 13.25
CA LEU A 264 -0.20 5.41 12.17
C LEU A 264 -0.44 6.80 11.56
N ALA A 265 -1.70 7.25 11.51
CA ALA A 265 -2.05 8.60 11.08
C ALA A 265 -1.39 9.66 11.96
N ASN A 266 -1.38 9.47 13.30
CA ASN A 266 -0.73 10.38 14.24
C ASN A 266 0.80 10.32 14.11
N LEU A 267 1.37 9.12 14.09
CA LEU A 267 2.82 8.91 14.03
C LEU A 267 3.48 9.49 12.77
N TYR A 268 2.76 9.48 11.65
CA TYR A 268 3.25 9.98 10.37
C TYR A 268 2.73 11.38 10.01
N ASN A 269 2.03 12.04 10.94
CA ASN A 269 1.72 13.46 10.81
C ASN A 269 2.95 14.31 11.20
N GLN A 270 2.88 15.62 10.93
CA GLN A 270 3.94 16.55 11.32
C GLN A 270 3.61 17.24 12.66
N PRO A 271 4.59 17.38 13.59
CA PRO A 271 5.93 16.79 13.54
C PRO A 271 5.90 15.27 13.80
N MET A 272 6.74 14.53 13.07
CA MET A 272 6.94 13.09 13.31
C MET A 272 7.76 12.87 14.60
N PRO A 273 7.42 11.89 15.45
CA PRO A 273 8.19 11.59 16.65
C PRO A 273 9.67 11.33 16.36
N GLU A 274 10.54 11.85 17.23
CA GLU A 274 11.99 11.89 16.97
C GLU A 274 12.59 10.50 16.71
N LYS A 275 12.20 9.49 17.50
CA LYS A 275 12.67 8.11 17.34
C LYS A 275 12.30 7.55 15.96
N LEU A 276 11.07 7.78 15.53
CA LEU A 276 10.57 7.32 14.23
C LEU A 276 11.27 8.05 13.09
N LEU A 277 11.46 9.37 13.21
CA LEU A 277 12.19 10.17 12.22
C LEU A 277 13.65 9.70 12.09
N ARG A 278 14.33 9.42 13.20
CA ARG A 278 15.70 8.89 13.20
C ARG A 278 15.76 7.50 12.56
N ALA A 279 14.75 6.64 12.78
CA ALA A 279 14.68 5.33 12.15
C ALA A 279 14.52 5.43 10.63
N HIS A 280 13.63 6.31 10.15
CA HIS A 280 13.47 6.59 8.72
C HIS A 280 14.73 7.12 8.06
N ARG A 281 15.44 8.07 8.67
CA ARG A 281 16.72 8.57 8.14
C ARG A 281 17.76 7.46 7.96
N LYS A 282 17.82 6.50 8.89
CA LYS A 282 18.70 5.34 8.77
C LYS A 282 18.26 4.41 7.63
N LEU A 283 16.95 4.18 7.51
CA LEU A 283 16.39 3.38 6.43
C LEU A 283 16.67 4.00 5.06
N ASP A 284 16.46 5.31 4.90
CA ASP A 284 16.77 6.05 3.68
C ASP A 284 18.25 5.94 3.31
N THR A 285 19.14 6.08 4.29
CA THR A 285 20.58 5.91 4.06
C THR A 285 20.91 4.50 3.57
N ALA A 286 20.31 3.46 4.17
CA ALA A 286 20.54 2.07 3.75
C ALA A 286 20.03 1.81 2.32
N VAL A 287 18.88 2.38 1.97
CA VAL A 287 18.31 2.27 0.61
C VAL A 287 19.13 3.08 -0.40
N ASP A 288 19.56 4.30 -0.06
CA ASP A 288 20.43 5.12 -0.92
C ASP A 288 21.75 4.40 -1.23
N ILE A 289 22.34 3.70 -0.25
CA ILE A 289 23.52 2.83 -0.45
C ILE A 289 23.22 1.68 -1.42
N ALA A 290 22.06 1.04 -1.31
CA ALA A 290 21.67 -0.04 -2.24
C ALA A 290 21.57 0.47 -3.69
N TYR A 291 21.03 1.66 -3.92
CA TYR A 291 21.04 2.28 -5.25
C TYR A 291 22.44 2.70 -5.70
N ALA A 292 23.32 3.13 -4.78
CA ALA A 292 24.70 3.45 -5.10
C ALA A 292 25.49 2.23 -5.59
N LEU A 293 25.27 1.05 -4.99
CA LEU A 293 25.84 -0.22 -5.50
C LEU A 293 25.36 -0.55 -6.93
N GLY A 294 24.13 -0.14 -7.26
CA GLY A 294 23.55 -0.27 -8.60
C GLY A 294 24.12 0.71 -9.64
N GLY A 295 24.96 1.68 -9.24
CA GLY A 295 25.52 2.73 -10.10
C GLY A 295 24.96 4.14 -9.83
N GLY A 296 24.19 4.31 -8.76
CA GLY A 296 23.61 5.58 -8.35
C GLY A 296 24.54 6.44 -7.51
N LYS A 297 24.02 7.60 -7.06
CA LYS A 297 24.73 8.46 -6.10
C LYS A 297 24.62 7.87 -4.68
N LYS A 298 25.62 8.18 -3.84
CA LYS A 298 25.60 7.82 -2.41
C LYS A 298 24.63 8.67 -1.58
N THR A 299 24.34 9.89 -2.03
CA THR A 299 23.45 10.84 -1.36
C THR A 299 22.65 11.63 -2.40
N TRP A 300 21.47 12.08 -1.99
CA TRP A 300 20.53 12.82 -2.83
C TRP A 300 20.03 14.05 -2.10
N LYS A 301 20.06 15.20 -2.77
CA LYS A 301 19.69 16.48 -2.17
C LYS A 301 18.18 16.73 -2.22
N THR A 302 17.52 16.29 -3.28
CA THR A 302 16.09 16.56 -3.52
C THR A 302 15.37 15.33 -4.08
N ASP A 303 14.03 15.35 -4.03
CA ASP A 303 13.20 14.34 -4.69
C ASP A 303 13.41 14.38 -6.21
N ALA A 304 13.65 15.56 -6.80
CA ALA A 304 13.95 15.69 -8.24
C ALA A 304 15.23 14.94 -8.64
N GLU A 305 16.30 14.99 -7.83
CA GLU A 305 17.51 14.21 -8.10
C GLU A 305 17.26 12.70 -8.04
N ARG A 306 16.46 12.24 -7.06
CA ARG A 306 16.07 10.83 -6.93
C ARG A 306 15.28 10.36 -8.14
N VAL A 307 14.27 11.14 -8.53
CA VAL A 307 13.38 10.84 -9.65
C VAL A 307 14.12 10.81 -10.98
N ALA A 308 15.03 11.75 -11.24
CA ALA A 308 15.83 11.74 -12.45
C ALA A 308 16.64 10.44 -12.61
N TYR A 309 17.22 9.95 -11.50
CA TYR A 309 17.93 8.67 -11.52
C TYR A 309 16.99 7.47 -11.67
N LEU A 310 15.84 7.46 -10.97
CA LEU A 310 14.84 6.42 -11.15
C LEU A 310 14.30 6.38 -12.58
N PHE A 311 14.09 7.52 -13.23
CA PHE A 311 13.71 7.58 -14.65
C PHE A 311 14.78 7.00 -15.57
N LYS A 312 16.07 7.29 -15.32
CA LYS A 312 17.16 6.63 -16.04
C LYS A 312 17.13 5.10 -15.88
N LEU A 313 16.88 4.59 -14.66
CA LEU A 313 16.74 3.16 -14.43
C LEU A 313 15.50 2.59 -15.14
N TYR A 314 14.38 3.31 -15.10
CA TYR A 314 13.15 2.93 -15.78
C TYR A 314 13.35 2.79 -17.30
N GLU A 315 13.98 3.77 -17.95
CA GLU A 315 14.30 3.74 -19.38
C GLU A 315 15.15 2.51 -19.72
N GLY A 316 16.25 2.30 -18.98
CA GLY A 316 17.12 1.13 -19.18
C GLY A 316 16.40 -0.22 -19.02
N LEU A 317 15.46 -0.32 -18.08
CA LEU A 317 14.68 -1.54 -17.84
C LEU A 317 13.52 -1.72 -18.83
N THR A 318 13.08 -0.66 -19.50
CA THR A 318 11.99 -0.69 -20.49
C THR A 318 12.47 -0.61 -21.94
N SER A 319 13.79 -0.48 -22.15
CA SER A 319 14.41 -0.31 -23.48
C SER A 319 13.92 0.95 -24.22
N LEU A 320 13.64 2.02 -23.47
CA LEU A 320 13.28 3.34 -23.99
C LEU A 320 14.52 4.24 -24.14
#